data_AF-A0A2U1CD13-F1
#
_entry.id   AF-A0A2U1CD13-F1
#
_cell.length_a   1.000
_cell.length_b   1.000
_cell.length_c   1.000
_cell.angle_alpha   90.00
_cell.angle_beta   90.00
_cell.angle_gamma   90.00
#
_symmetry.space_group_name_H-M   'P 1'
#
loop_
_entity.id
_entity.type
_entity.pdbx_description
1 polymer ?
#
loop_
_entity_poly.entity_id
_entity_poly.type
_entity_poly.pdbx_seq_one_letter_code
_entity_poly.pdbx_strand_id
1 'polypeptide(L)' 'MGLPGVHIEVKRVERLNLGEAMAQAIRDAERFQDGAPALFHRRNRQPWLVTMCLQDWLSLYDCQKSDGFT' A
#
# COMPACT_ATOMS: atom_id res chain seq x y z
N MET A 1 -7.72 -11.17 6.14
CA MET A 1 -6.74 -10.53 7.03
C MET A 1 -6.34 -9.22 6.37
N GLY A 2 -6.65 -8.08 6.99
CA GLY A 2 -6.20 -6.76 6.54
C GLY A 2 -4.96 -6.32 7.31
N LEU A 3 -4.23 -5.34 6.77
CA LEU A 3 -3.16 -4.65 7.50
C LEU A 3 -3.76 -3.38 8.11
N PRO A 4 -3.83 -3.25 9.45
CA PRO A 4 -4.37 -2.05 10.08
C PRO A 4 -3.66 -0.79 9.59
N GLY A 5 -4.42 0.25 9.26
CA GLY A 5 -3.88 1.52 8.78
C GLY A 5 -3.36 1.51 7.34
N VAL A 6 -3.62 0.45 6.57
CA VAL A 6 -3.23 0.35 5.15
C VAL A 6 -4.46 0.09 4.29
N HIS A 7 -4.69 0.97 3.32
CA HIS A 7 -5.65 0.76 2.25
C HIS A 7 -5.03 -0.13 1.17
N ILE A 8 -5.68 -1.27 0.87
CA ILE A 8 -5.11 -2.30 -0.01
C ILE A 8 -5.82 -2.29 -1.36
N GLU A 9 -5.10 -1.92 -2.42
CA GLU A 9 -5.49 -2.14 -3.81
C GLU A 9 -4.79 -3.39 -4.36
N VAL A 10 -5.53 -4.31 -4.98
CA VAL A 10 -4.97 -5.59 -5.45
C VAL A 10 -5.07 -5.71 -6.97
N LYS A 11 -3.94 -5.97 -7.65
CA LYS A 11 -3.90 -6.23 -9.10
C LYS A 11 -3.16 -7.52 -9.44
N ARG A 12 -3.82 -8.44 -10.17
CA ARG A 12 -3.17 -9.59 -10.80
C ARG A 12 -3.15 -9.38 -12.32
N VAL A 13 -2.06 -8.83 -12.83
CA VAL A 13 -1.92 -8.44 -14.23
C VAL A 13 -0.50 -8.67 -14.72
N GLU A 14 -0.34 -9.07 -15.99
CA GLU A 14 0.98 -9.26 -16.59
C GLU A 14 1.67 -7.92 -16.89
N ARG A 15 0.89 -6.92 -17.31
CA ARG A 15 1.35 -5.54 -17.55
C ARG A 15 0.61 -4.60 -16.62
N LEU A 16 1.32 -4.11 -15.62
CA LEU A 16 0.80 -3.18 -14.63
C LEU A 16 1.20 -1.76 -15.02
N ASN A 17 0.22 -0.87 -15.18
CA ASN A 17 0.48 0.57 -15.17
C ASN A 17 0.53 1.02 -13.71
N LEU A 18 1.75 1.19 -13.18
CA LEU A 18 1.95 1.51 -11.77
C LEU A 18 1.34 2.86 -11.40
N GLY A 19 1.48 3.87 -12.26
CA GLY A 19 0.98 5.22 -11.99
C GLY A 19 -0.54 5.28 -11.88
N GLU A 20 -1.26 4.66 -12.82
CA GLU A 20 -2.73 4.60 -12.79
C GLU A 20 -3.24 3.78 -11.60
N ALA A 21 -2.60 2.65 -11.31
CA ALA A 21 -3.00 1.79 -10.20
C ALA A 21 -2.75 2.46 -8.84
N MET A 22 -1.63 3.16 -8.67
CA MET A 22 -1.37 3.97 -7.47
C MET A 22 -2.35 5.14 -7.36
N ALA A 23 -2.65 5.84 -8.45
CA ALA A 23 -3.64 6.91 -8.43
C ALA A 23 -5.04 6.42 -8.05
N GLN A 24 -5.39 5.19 -8.43
CA GLN A 24 -6.62 4.54 -7.98
C GLN A 24 -6.58 4.28 -6.46
N ALA A 25 -5.50 3.64 -5.97
CA ALA A 25 -5.33 3.34 -4.55
C ALA A 25 -5.39 4.60 -3.68
N ILE A 26 -4.77 5.71 -4.13
CA ILE A 26 -4.81 7.00 -3.42
C ILE A 26 -6.24 7.54 -3.33
N ARG A 27 -6.95 7.61 -4.46
CA ARG A 27 -8.34 8.12 -4.46
C ARG A 27 -9.27 7.27 -3.61
N ASP A 28 -9.11 5.95 -3.64
CA ASP A 28 -9.93 5.04 -2.86
C ASP A 28 -9.61 5.16 -1.36
N ALA A 29 -8.32 5.23 -0.98
CA ALA A 29 -7.90 5.51 0.39
C ALA A 29 -8.43 6.85 0.91
N GLU A 30 -8.38 7.92 0.10
CA GLU A 30 -8.97 9.22 0.43
C GLU A 30 -10.50 9.15 0.57
N ARG A 31 -11.17 8.34 -0.23
CA ARG A 31 -12.63 8.18 -0.18
C ARG A 31 -13.09 7.40 1.05
N PHE A 32 -12.39 6.32 1.38
CA PHE A 32 -12.77 5.41 2.47
C PHE A 32 -12.14 5.79 3.80
N GLN A 33 -11.11 6.64 3.80
CA GLN A 33 -10.39 7.11 4.99
C GLN A 33 -9.90 5.94 5.84
N ASP A 34 -9.39 4.88 5.19
CA ASP A 34 -9.09 3.58 5.79
C ASP A 34 -7.59 3.23 5.86
N GLY A 35 -6.71 4.12 5.40
CA GLY A 35 -5.28 4.04 5.67
C GLY A 35 -4.37 4.54 4.56
N ALA A 36 -3.07 4.27 4.71
CA ALA A 36 -2.06 4.58 3.71
C ALA A 36 -2.26 3.71 2.45
N PRO A 37 -2.25 4.29 1.24
CA PRO A 37 -2.50 3.55 0.00
C PRO A 37 -1.36 2.61 -0.35
N ALA A 38 -1.68 1.34 -0.55
CA ALA A 38 -0.72 0.31 -0.96
C ALA A 38 -1.26 -0.55 -2.10
N LEU A 39 -0.45 -0.71 -3.14
CA LEU A 39 -0.74 -1.54 -4.29
C LEU A 39 -0.05 -2.90 -4.16
N PHE A 40 -0.83 -3.94 -3.90
CA PHE A 40 -0.39 -5.32 -3.90
C PHE A 40 -0.57 -5.90 -5.30
N HIS A 41 0.52 -6.34 -5.92
CA HIS A 41 0.47 -6.83 -7.28
C HIS A 41 1.31 -8.07 -7.51
N ARG A 42 0.88 -8.88 -8.47
CA ARG A 42 1.70 -9.99 -8.97
C ARG A 42 1.42 -10.29 -10.45
N ARG A 43 2.43 -10.83 -11.11
CA ARG A 43 2.33 -11.50 -12.41
C ARG A 43 2.18 -13.01 -12.21
N ASN A 44 1.83 -13.74 -13.26
CA ASN A 44 1.76 -15.20 -13.18
C ASN A 44 3.13 -15.79 -12.84
N ARG A 45 3.13 -16.75 -11.91
CA ARG A 45 4.33 -17.44 -11.42
C ARG A 45 5.41 -16.52 -10.83
N GLN A 46 5.03 -15.31 -10.42
CA GLN A 46 5.90 -14.35 -9.75
C GLN A 46 5.43 -14.14 -8.29
N PRO A 47 6.33 -13.75 -7.39
CA PRO A 47 5.95 -13.37 -6.03
C PRO A 47 5.00 -12.18 -6.02
N TRP A 48 4.31 -12.01 -4.89
CA TRP A 48 3.61 -10.77 -4.60
C TRP A 48 4.61 -9.67 -4.28
N LEU A 49 4.39 -8.51 -4.88
CA LEU A 49 5.10 -7.28 -4.60
C LEU A 49 4.11 -6.24 -4.08
N VAL A 50 4.62 -5.29 -3.31
CA VAL A 50 3.84 -4.16 -2.82
C VAL A 50 4.54 -2.86 -3.19
N THR A 51 3.76 -1.87 -3.62
CA THR A 51 4.21 -0.49 -3.82
C THR A 51 3.37 0.45 -2.97
N MET A 52 4.02 1.44 -2.36
CA MET A 52 3.42 2.50 -1.55
C MET A 52 4.33 3.74 -1.69
N CYS A 53 3.78 4.93 -1.46
CA CYS A 53 4.61 6.15 -1.47
C CYS A 53 5.68 6.09 -0.38
N LEU A 54 6.84 6.67 -0.65
CA LEU A 54 7.95 6.67 0.30
C LEU A 54 7.55 7.35 1.63
N GLN A 55 6.78 8.43 1.57
CA GLN A 55 6.38 9.17 2.76
C GLN A 55 5.55 8.31 3.71
N ASP A 56 4.62 7.51 3.17
CA ASP A 56 3.80 6.60 3.97
C ASP A 56 4.67 5.52 4.65
N TRP A 57 5.69 4.99 3.96
CA TRP A 57 6.66 4.09 4.57
C TRP A 57 7.39 4.74 5.74
N LEU A 58 7.88 5.96 5.55
CA LEU A 58 8.59 6.68 6.61
C LEU A 58 7.68 6.94 7.82
N SER A 59 6.42 7.34 7.59
CA SER A 59 5.44 7.52 8.65
C SER A 59 5.16 6.22 9.42
N LEU A 60 5.07 5.08 8.74
CA LEU A 60 4.90 3.78 9.39
C LEU A 60 6.10 3.42 10.28
N TYR A 61 7.33 3.64 9.79
CA TYR A 61 8.54 3.34 10.58
C TYR A 61 8.74 4.31 11.75
N ASP A 62 8.38 5.58 11.60
CA ASP A 62 8.47 6.55 12.69
C ASP A 62 7.44 6.27 13.79
N CYS A 63 6.22 5.85 13.43
CA CYS A 63 5.23 5.37 14.40
C CYS A 63 5.72 4.15 15.19
N GLN A 64 6.48 3.24 14.57
CA GLN A 64 7.04 2.08 15.27
C GLN A 64 8.15 2.45 16.26
N LYS A 65 8.91 3.54 16.03
CA LYS A 65 9.94 3.97 16.98
C LYS A 65 9.34 4.55 18.27
N SER A 66 8.17 5.18 18.19
CA SER A 66 7.47 5.70 19.37
C SER A 66 6.89 4.60 20.27
N ASP A 67 6.54 3.43 19.71
CA ASP A 67 5.93 2.32 20.45
C ASP A 67 6.97 1.40 21.13
N GLY A 68 8.27 1.66 20.92
CA GLY A 68 9.38 0.87 21.46
C GLY A 68 10.00 1.39 22.78
N PHE A 69 9.42 2.41 23.40
CA PHE A 69 9.83 2.91 24.72
C PHE A 69 8.64 2.87 25.69
N THR A 70 8.35 1.69 26.24
CA THR A 70 7.69 1.51 27.54
C THR A 70 8.16 0.19 28.13
#